data_AF-A0A939V4W0-F1
#
_entry.id   AF-A0A939V4W0-F1
#
_cell.length_a   1.000
_cell.length_b   1.000
_cell.length_c   1.000
_cell.angle_alpha   90.00
_cell.angle_beta   90.00
_cell.angle_gamma   90.00
#
_symmetry.space_group_name_H-M   'P 1'
#
loop_
_entity.id
_entity.type
_entity.pdbx_description
1 polymer ?
#
loop_
_entity_poly.entity_id
_entity_poly.type
_entity_poly.pdbx_seq_one_letter_code
_entity_poly.pdbx_strand_id
1 'polypeptide(L)'
;MKKIYSLIALVAMFFAAVSVNAQKYHLVTQATTIEPGATYAILCPDANAEANPYANSNPDINLGGLGATLADDYCLWQVEATGEKSDDGYDLYVLKSVVLDAYWQEEDFEGNLGLDGYDLHSYAGCNANFGPIATAMRMVIVEAGSTGDWRSEATLNSGFSISRGKPVQQEDGTEWHLKLGFQNHNLGFTPWSGENYPWQFWTVEENGPKEKLQELVDLINESGVEYKTGDDPGMYDPATVATYDEALNAAIEALVEPTTTDEQFTQLYADLAAAKEAVEAACNPIKPGYYYFVSGYSAFYAQQGVEKGLYASSATVPMWKDFVLDDILANKDYSYVWQVEATGEQNSGGLDLYYLKNVLYGTVYNGPNSDGYSQQCYLVANGTRKVYFENLGQSQWQVKDNFSNKGLHQCDHGGGSGKGSKIVTWNTGADNASAWYLRTVDPEVVEAAYAYAAQIKLIESVDPIVKEANALYDKLFVVAADYTQPLITEADDTKAPGEEGCQFFSNCKEAVEGRYAALIDGNIRATYKQDDSGNWYDSGTATNYGPDGLQAYFHSKYSSFAWPDAHQGNTPYLAVDISKTPVSEFVLRTARRF
;
A
#
# COMPACT_ATOMS: atom_id res chain seq x y z
N MET A 1 14.29 -26.64 -38.01
CA MET A 1 12.95 -26.08 -37.74
C MET A 1 13.05 -24.63 -37.24
N LYS A 2 13.66 -23.71 -38.01
CA LYS A 2 13.91 -22.30 -37.62
C LYS A 2 13.40 -21.30 -38.69
N LYS A 3 12.31 -21.62 -39.40
CA LYS A 3 11.79 -20.78 -40.50
C LYS A 3 10.26 -20.57 -40.48
N ILE A 4 9.60 -20.71 -39.32
CA ILE A 4 8.13 -20.52 -39.21
C ILE A 4 7.74 -19.32 -38.32
N TYR A 5 8.64 -18.81 -37.47
CA TYR A 5 8.30 -17.69 -36.58
C TYR A 5 8.28 -16.30 -37.25
N SER A 6 8.83 -16.15 -38.46
CA SER A 6 8.82 -14.85 -39.17
C SER A 6 7.53 -14.56 -39.93
N LEU A 7 6.64 -15.55 -40.12
CA LEU A 7 5.39 -15.35 -40.86
C LEU A 7 4.22 -14.96 -39.93
N ILE A 8 4.27 -15.36 -38.64
CA ILE A 8 3.25 -14.99 -37.64
C ILE A 8 3.43 -13.52 -37.22
N ALA A 9 4.67 -13.03 -37.12
CA ALA A 9 4.94 -11.61 -36.86
C ALA A 9 4.50 -10.69 -38.02
N LEU A 10 4.57 -11.17 -39.27
CA LEU A 10 4.15 -10.39 -40.44
C LEU A 10 2.62 -10.35 -40.61
N VAL A 11 1.89 -11.34 -40.08
CA VAL A 11 0.42 -11.40 -40.13
C VAL A 11 -0.22 -10.66 -38.94
N ALA A 12 0.47 -10.55 -37.80
CA ALA A 12 0.02 -9.73 -36.67
C ALA A 12 0.04 -8.21 -36.96
N MET A 13 0.94 -7.75 -37.83
CA MET A 13 0.99 -6.34 -38.27
C MET A 13 -0.21 -5.91 -39.14
N PHE A 14 -1.03 -6.86 -39.63
CA PHE A 14 -2.20 -6.56 -40.46
C PHE A 14 -3.53 -6.52 -39.68
N PHE A 15 -3.53 -6.78 -38.36
CA PHE A 15 -4.78 -6.86 -37.58
C PHE A 15 -4.75 -6.26 -36.16
N ALA A 16 -3.74 -5.45 -35.81
CA ALA A 16 -3.84 -4.62 -34.61
C ALA A 16 -4.74 -3.42 -34.92
N ALA A 17 -6.05 -3.59 -34.71
CA ALA A 17 -6.94 -2.47 -34.50
C ALA A 17 -6.49 -1.77 -33.21
N VAL A 18 -5.62 -0.77 -33.35
CA VAL A 18 -5.20 0.11 -32.26
C VAL A 18 -6.39 0.99 -31.91
N SER A 19 -7.16 0.61 -30.89
CA SER A 19 -8.15 1.49 -30.27
C SER A 19 -7.46 2.38 -29.24
N VAL A 20 -6.66 3.33 -29.73
CA VAL A 20 -6.44 4.59 -29.00
C VAL A 20 -7.48 5.54 -29.60
N ASN A 21 -8.42 6.02 -28.79
CA ASN A 21 -9.44 6.99 -29.21
C ASN A 21 -8.77 8.36 -29.46
N ALA A 22 -7.89 8.43 -30.46
CA ALA A 22 -7.51 9.68 -31.08
C ALA A 22 -8.72 10.20 -31.86
N GLN A 23 -9.05 11.46 -31.67
CA GLN A 23 -10.11 12.15 -32.40
C GLN A 23 -9.79 12.03 -33.89
N LYS A 24 -10.68 11.45 -34.72
CA LYS A 24 -10.34 11.17 -36.14
C LYS A 24 -10.59 12.36 -37.04
N TYR A 25 -11.31 13.37 -36.57
CA TYR A 25 -11.80 14.47 -37.37
C TYR A 25 -11.57 15.83 -36.69
N HIS A 26 -11.40 16.88 -37.48
CA HIS A 26 -11.40 18.26 -36.99
C HIS A 26 -12.50 19.09 -37.64
N LEU A 27 -12.92 20.16 -36.94
CA LEU A 27 -13.91 21.10 -37.45
C LEU A 27 -13.28 21.99 -38.53
N VAL A 28 -13.95 22.12 -39.68
CA VAL A 28 -13.44 22.89 -40.83
C VAL A 28 -14.17 24.21 -40.99
N THR A 29 -15.48 24.18 -41.22
CA THR A 29 -16.28 25.38 -41.47
C THR A 29 -17.70 25.20 -40.94
N GLN A 30 -18.23 26.24 -40.30
CA GLN A 30 -19.63 26.25 -39.91
C GLN A 30 -20.51 26.32 -41.17
N ALA A 31 -21.41 25.35 -41.31
CA ALA A 31 -22.34 25.27 -42.41
C ALA A 31 -23.37 26.40 -42.34
N THR A 32 -23.65 27.00 -43.50
CA THR A 32 -24.75 27.95 -43.70
C THR A 32 -25.95 27.32 -44.40
N THR A 33 -25.74 26.15 -45.02
CA THR A 33 -26.77 25.30 -45.62
C THR A 33 -26.49 23.84 -45.27
N ILE A 34 -27.54 23.02 -45.23
CA ILE A 34 -27.42 21.59 -44.99
C ILE A 34 -27.42 20.86 -46.34
N GLU A 35 -26.32 20.17 -46.63
CA GLU A 35 -26.17 19.36 -47.84
C GLU A 35 -26.50 17.90 -47.52
N PRO A 36 -27.54 17.30 -48.13
CA PRO A 36 -27.86 15.89 -47.94
C PRO A 36 -26.67 14.97 -48.28
N GLY A 37 -26.38 14.04 -47.38
CA GLY A 37 -25.29 13.07 -47.49
C GLY A 37 -23.95 13.56 -46.91
N ALA A 38 -23.83 14.84 -46.54
CA ALA A 38 -22.62 15.34 -45.88
C ALA A 38 -22.57 14.94 -44.40
N THR A 39 -21.34 14.85 -43.89
CA THR A 39 -21.06 14.58 -42.48
C THR A 39 -20.80 15.90 -41.75
N TYR A 40 -21.44 16.06 -40.60
CA TYR A 40 -21.34 17.24 -39.77
C TYR A 40 -21.06 16.87 -38.32
N ALA A 41 -20.30 17.71 -37.63
CA ALA A 41 -20.40 17.84 -36.19
C ALA A 41 -21.57 18.77 -35.85
N ILE A 42 -22.46 18.38 -34.95
CA ILE A 42 -23.62 19.18 -34.54
C ILE A 42 -23.37 19.69 -33.11
N LEU A 43 -23.29 21.01 -32.95
CA LEU A 43 -22.88 21.68 -31.70
C LEU A 43 -23.93 22.71 -31.24
N CYS A 44 -24.02 23.02 -29.95
CA CYS A 44 -24.86 24.10 -29.42
C CYS A 44 -23.99 25.21 -28.79
N PRO A 45 -24.12 26.49 -29.19
CA PRO A 45 -23.19 27.56 -28.81
C PRO A 45 -23.46 28.26 -27.47
N ASP A 46 -24.52 27.93 -26.73
CA ASP A 46 -24.79 28.59 -25.44
C ASP A 46 -23.93 28.01 -24.30
N ALA A 47 -23.05 28.87 -23.77
CA ALA A 47 -22.10 28.59 -22.70
C ALA A 47 -22.72 28.52 -21.29
N ASN A 48 -24.03 28.74 -21.12
CA ASN A 48 -24.73 28.57 -19.84
C ASN A 48 -25.30 27.16 -19.62
N ALA A 49 -25.06 26.22 -20.54
CA ALA A 49 -25.20 24.79 -20.25
C ALA A 49 -24.05 24.36 -19.33
N GLU A 50 -24.12 24.74 -18.04
CA GLU A 50 -23.17 24.32 -17.02
C GLU A 50 -22.96 22.80 -17.12
N ALA A 51 -21.68 22.44 -17.32
CA ALA A 51 -21.16 21.11 -17.56
C ALA A 51 -21.96 20.01 -16.83
N ASN A 52 -22.49 19.07 -17.60
CA ASN A 52 -23.07 17.84 -17.05
C ASN A 52 -21.93 16.96 -16.50
N PRO A 53 -21.80 16.75 -15.18
CA PRO A 53 -20.79 15.82 -14.63
C PRO A 53 -21.10 14.35 -14.96
N TYR A 54 -22.28 14.01 -15.50
CA TYR A 54 -22.67 12.65 -15.88
C TYR A 54 -22.36 12.27 -17.34
N ALA A 55 -21.89 13.20 -18.18
CA ALA A 55 -21.51 12.89 -19.56
C ALA A 55 -20.27 11.95 -19.63
N ASN A 56 -19.46 11.88 -18.57
CA ASN A 56 -18.23 11.09 -18.53
C ASN A 56 -18.42 9.61 -18.15
N SER A 57 -19.63 9.14 -17.83
CA SER A 57 -19.83 7.76 -17.33
C SER A 57 -20.37 6.75 -18.33
N ASN A 58 -20.72 7.16 -19.55
CA ASN A 58 -21.14 6.24 -20.61
C ASN A 58 -20.57 6.67 -21.97
N PRO A 59 -19.54 5.98 -22.50
CA PRO A 59 -18.87 6.37 -23.75
C PRO A 59 -19.73 6.17 -25.00
N ASP A 60 -20.90 5.53 -24.89
CA ASP A 60 -21.67 5.11 -26.06
C ASP A 60 -22.69 6.12 -26.58
N ILE A 61 -23.03 7.20 -25.85
CA ILE A 61 -24.03 8.16 -26.33
C ILE A 61 -23.75 9.58 -25.84
N ASN A 62 -22.83 10.25 -26.53
CA ASN A 62 -22.46 11.64 -26.26
C ASN A 62 -22.96 12.54 -27.41
N LEU A 63 -24.16 13.12 -27.25
CA LEU A 63 -24.51 14.38 -27.93
C LEU A 63 -24.08 15.60 -27.09
N GLY A 64 -23.16 15.40 -26.15
CA GLY A 64 -22.74 16.33 -25.10
C GLY A 64 -21.33 16.89 -25.29
N GLY A 65 -20.87 17.06 -26.53
CA GLY A 65 -19.72 17.92 -26.87
C GLY A 65 -20.07 19.41 -26.75
N LEU A 66 -20.50 19.85 -25.56
CA LEU A 66 -20.92 21.24 -25.32
C LEU A 66 -19.72 22.15 -25.04
N GLY A 67 -18.84 22.24 -26.03
CA GLY A 67 -17.78 23.24 -26.14
C GLY A 67 -17.67 23.71 -27.59
N ALA A 68 -16.88 24.76 -27.84
CA ALA A 68 -16.59 25.25 -29.19
C ALA A 68 -15.70 24.30 -30.03
N THR A 69 -15.60 23.03 -29.64
CA THR A 69 -14.64 22.03 -30.12
C THR A 69 -15.32 20.67 -30.24
N LEU A 70 -14.93 19.86 -31.23
CA LEU A 70 -15.36 18.46 -31.35
C LEU A 70 -14.75 17.69 -30.17
N ALA A 71 -15.60 17.14 -29.29
CA ALA A 71 -15.15 16.45 -28.07
C ALA A 71 -14.77 14.98 -28.33
N ASP A 72 -15.45 14.33 -29.28
CA ASP A 72 -15.18 12.96 -29.74
C ASP A 72 -15.87 12.72 -31.10
N ASP A 73 -15.56 11.58 -31.74
CA ASP A 73 -16.16 11.18 -33.02
C ASP A 73 -17.66 10.83 -32.90
N TYR A 74 -18.20 10.61 -31.69
CA TYR A 74 -19.63 10.30 -31.50
C TYR A 74 -20.54 11.51 -31.78
N CYS A 75 -19.95 12.70 -31.82
CA CYS A 75 -20.62 13.93 -32.23
C CYS A 75 -20.79 14.07 -33.76
N LEU A 76 -20.38 13.07 -34.56
CA LEU A 76 -20.43 13.09 -36.02
C LEU A 76 -21.70 12.45 -36.58
N TRP A 77 -22.40 13.22 -37.43
CA TRP A 77 -23.69 12.86 -37.99
C TRP A 77 -23.69 13.04 -39.50
N GLN A 78 -24.11 12.00 -40.22
CA GLN A 78 -24.50 12.13 -41.61
C GLN A 78 -25.96 12.55 -41.69
N VAL A 79 -26.22 13.66 -42.38
CA VAL A 79 -27.58 14.19 -42.57
C VAL A 79 -28.11 13.69 -43.90
N GLU A 80 -29.09 12.80 -43.90
CA GLU A 80 -29.64 12.22 -45.13
C GLU A 80 -31.05 12.73 -45.39
N ALA A 81 -31.31 13.16 -46.63
CA ALA A 81 -32.65 13.52 -47.07
C ALA A 81 -33.47 12.25 -47.32
N THR A 82 -34.71 12.23 -46.83
CA THR A 82 -35.59 11.06 -46.98
C THR A 82 -36.33 11.04 -48.31
N GLY A 83 -36.40 12.18 -49.00
CA GLY A 83 -37.26 12.40 -50.16
C GLY A 83 -38.74 12.63 -49.79
N GLU A 84 -39.07 12.59 -48.50
CA GLU A 84 -40.40 12.88 -47.96
C GLU A 84 -40.52 14.37 -47.59
N LYS A 85 -41.77 14.84 -47.46
CA LYS A 85 -42.09 16.20 -47.00
C LYS A 85 -42.91 16.15 -45.71
N SER A 86 -42.71 17.12 -44.83
CA SER A 86 -43.62 17.38 -43.71
C SER A 86 -44.99 17.82 -44.23
N ASP A 87 -46.02 17.81 -43.37
CA ASP A 87 -47.37 18.28 -43.74
C ASP A 87 -47.37 19.74 -44.23
N ASP A 88 -46.44 20.56 -43.73
CA ASP A 88 -46.25 21.95 -44.14
C ASP A 88 -45.28 22.15 -45.32
N GLY A 89 -44.83 21.06 -45.98
CA GLY A 89 -44.02 21.12 -47.20
C GLY A 89 -42.50 21.20 -47.04
N TYR A 90 -41.96 21.11 -45.81
CA TYR A 90 -40.51 21.07 -45.56
C TYR A 90 -39.90 19.71 -45.89
N ASP A 91 -38.64 19.69 -46.34
CA ASP A 91 -37.89 18.46 -46.51
C ASP A 91 -37.67 17.74 -45.17
N LEU A 92 -37.83 16.43 -45.19
CA LEU A 92 -37.54 15.57 -44.06
C LEU A 92 -36.15 14.95 -44.18
N TYR A 93 -35.45 14.94 -43.05
CA TYR A 93 -34.11 14.41 -42.88
C TYR A 93 -34.10 13.33 -41.81
N VAL A 94 -33.09 12.46 -41.89
CA VAL A 94 -32.69 11.55 -40.83
C VAL A 94 -31.23 11.81 -40.47
N LEU A 95 -30.89 11.58 -39.21
CA LEU A 95 -29.54 11.72 -38.71
C LEU A 95 -28.95 10.32 -38.45
N LYS A 96 -27.83 10.03 -39.11
CA LYS A 96 -27.09 8.78 -38.94
C LYS A 96 -25.80 9.05 -38.17
N SER A 97 -25.61 8.36 -37.06
CA SER A 97 -24.33 8.39 -36.34
C SER A 97 -23.25 7.75 -37.20
N VAL A 98 -22.14 8.47 -37.41
CA VAL A 98 -21.01 7.97 -38.20
C VAL A 98 -20.31 6.81 -37.46
N VAL A 99 -20.17 6.92 -36.14
CA VAL A 99 -19.49 5.92 -35.31
C VAL A 99 -20.31 4.64 -35.19
N LEU A 100 -21.61 4.75 -34.96
CA LEU A 100 -22.49 3.60 -34.74
C LEU A 100 -23.01 2.97 -36.04
N ASP A 101 -22.81 3.63 -37.20
CA ASP A 101 -23.37 3.26 -38.49
C ASP A 101 -24.90 3.02 -38.44
N ALA A 102 -25.59 3.81 -37.62
CA ALA A 102 -27.00 3.61 -37.29
C ALA A 102 -27.73 4.95 -37.15
N TYR A 103 -29.04 4.92 -37.39
CA TYR A 103 -29.86 6.13 -37.43
C TYR A 103 -30.50 6.40 -36.08
N TRP A 104 -30.62 7.68 -35.73
CA TRP A 104 -31.35 8.09 -34.54
C TRP A 104 -32.82 7.69 -34.68
N GLN A 105 -33.27 6.87 -33.74
CA GLN A 105 -34.63 6.36 -33.66
C GLN A 105 -35.51 7.26 -32.82
N GLU A 106 -36.79 7.16 -33.12
CA GLU A 106 -37.85 7.66 -32.27
C GLU A 106 -38.18 6.59 -31.23
N GLU A 107 -38.07 6.90 -29.94
CA GLU A 107 -38.35 5.93 -28.86
C GLU A 107 -39.30 6.51 -27.82
N ASP A 108 -40.47 5.89 -27.70
CA ASP A 108 -41.47 6.15 -26.65
C ASP A 108 -41.28 5.06 -25.58
N PHE A 109 -40.54 5.39 -24.51
CA PHE A 109 -40.13 4.42 -23.48
C PHE A 109 -41.28 3.98 -22.56
N GLU A 110 -42.39 4.74 -22.51
CA GLU A 110 -43.53 4.45 -21.62
C GLU A 110 -44.79 3.99 -22.37
N GLY A 111 -44.79 4.06 -23.71
CA GLY A 111 -45.91 3.62 -24.53
C GLY A 111 -47.15 4.51 -24.42
N ASN A 112 -46.98 5.75 -23.95
CA ASN A 112 -48.04 6.73 -23.77
C ASN A 112 -47.82 7.89 -24.76
N LEU A 113 -48.80 8.09 -25.64
CA LEU A 113 -48.81 9.24 -26.54
C LEU A 113 -49.23 10.50 -25.77
N GLY A 114 -48.28 11.21 -25.15
CA GLY A 114 -48.44 12.61 -24.72
C GLY A 114 -48.00 12.98 -23.29
N LEU A 115 -47.84 14.30 -23.09
CA LEU A 115 -47.50 15.11 -21.91
C LEU A 115 -46.17 14.85 -21.18
N ASP A 116 -45.55 13.70 -21.33
CA ASP A 116 -44.15 13.43 -20.97
C ASP A 116 -43.19 13.89 -22.08
N GLY A 117 -43.66 14.01 -23.32
CA GLY A 117 -42.80 14.30 -24.45
C GLY A 117 -41.97 13.06 -24.79
N TYR A 118 -41.10 13.16 -25.79
CA TYR A 118 -40.05 12.15 -25.93
C TYR A 118 -39.11 12.32 -24.74
N ASP A 119 -39.48 11.66 -23.65
CA ASP A 119 -39.01 11.97 -22.32
C ASP A 119 -37.59 11.42 -22.17
N LEU A 120 -36.60 12.32 -22.11
CA LEU A 120 -35.33 12.02 -21.48
C LEU A 120 -35.43 12.36 -19.99
N HIS A 121 -36.36 11.74 -19.26
CA HIS A 121 -36.47 11.99 -17.83
C HIS A 121 -35.58 11.07 -16.99
N SER A 122 -34.54 11.71 -16.45
CA SER A 122 -34.18 11.60 -15.04
C SER A 122 -33.58 10.28 -14.54
N TYR A 123 -32.77 9.59 -15.33
CA TYR A 123 -31.66 8.78 -14.80
C TYR A 123 -30.55 8.73 -15.85
N ALA A 124 -29.49 9.54 -15.64
CA ALA A 124 -28.18 9.48 -16.29
C ALA A 124 -28.14 8.88 -17.71
N GLY A 125 -28.24 9.72 -18.74
CA GLY A 125 -27.78 9.39 -20.08
C GLY A 125 -28.75 9.76 -21.17
N CYS A 126 -28.22 10.43 -22.19
CA CYS A 126 -28.89 10.61 -23.46
C CYS A 126 -29.12 9.22 -24.08
N ASN A 127 -30.27 8.59 -23.91
CA ASN A 127 -30.59 7.34 -24.61
C ASN A 127 -31.19 7.66 -25.98
N ALA A 128 -30.33 8.07 -26.92
CA ALA A 128 -30.70 7.96 -28.33
C ALA A 128 -30.71 6.47 -28.68
N ASN A 129 -31.88 5.92 -29.01
CA ASN A 129 -31.94 4.59 -29.60
C ASN A 129 -31.44 4.67 -31.05
N PHE A 130 -30.65 3.68 -31.45
CA PHE A 130 -30.03 3.61 -32.76
C PHE A 130 -30.50 2.35 -33.48
N GLY A 131 -30.84 2.51 -34.76
CA GLY A 131 -31.47 1.44 -35.51
C GLY A 131 -31.44 1.66 -37.01
N PRO A 132 -32.17 0.83 -37.77
CA PRO A 132 -32.22 0.94 -39.22
C PRO A 132 -32.96 2.22 -39.66
N ILE A 133 -32.68 2.68 -40.89
CA ILE A 133 -33.33 3.86 -41.49
C ILE A 133 -34.87 3.77 -41.53
N ALA A 134 -35.41 2.55 -41.59
CA ALA A 134 -36.84 2.27 -41.70
C ALA A 134 -37.65 2.80 -40.50
N THR A 135 -37.03 2.90 -39.33
CA THR A 135 -37.65 3.34 -38.08
C THR A 135 -37.05 4.66 -37.56
N ALA A 136 -36.13 5.26 -38.33
CA ALA A 136 -35.44 6.48 -37.91
C ALA A 136 -36.38 7.68 -37.75
N MET A 137 -36.08 8.54 -36.79
CA MET A 137 -36.85 9.76 -36.56
C MET A 137 -36.73 10.71 -37.76
N ARG A 138 -37.87 11.18 -38.26
CA ARG A 138 -37.93 12.17 -39.34
C ARG A 138 -37.93 13.58 -38.77
N MET A 139 -37.00 14.41 -39.24
CA MET A 139 -36.77 15.75 -38.73
C MET A 139 -36.84 16.79 -39.83
N VAL A 140 -37.25 18.01 -39.47
CA VAL A 140 -37.09 19.21 -40.29
C VAL A 140 -35.93 20.01 -39.71
N ILE A 141 -34.96 20.36 -40.56
CA ILE A 141 -33.82 21.19 -40.22
C ILE A 141 -33.93 22.48 -41.02
N VAL A 142 -34.04 23.62 -40.34
CA VAL A 142 -34.21 24.95 -40.97
C VAL A 142 -33.24 25.96 -40.38
N GLU A 143 -32.82 26.93 -41.17
CA GLU A 143 -32.00 28.05 -40.68
C GLU A 143 -32.77 28.81 -39.59
N ALA A 144 -32.08 29.09 -38.49
CA ALA A 144 -32.61 29.85 -37.37
C ALA A 144 -32.64 31.35 -37.72
N GLY A 145 -33.78 32.01 -37.57
CA GLY A 145 -33.86 33.48 -37.71
C GLY A 145 -35.10 34.05 -38.40
N SER A 146 -36.06 33.23 -38.84
CA SER A 146 -37.28 33.75 -39.48
C SER A 146 -38.37 34.04 -38.45
N THR A 147 -38.89 35.28 -38.47
CA THR A 147 -40.10 35.66 -37.74
C THR A 147 -41.32 35.21 -38.56
N GLY A 148 -42.11 34.26 -38.05
CA GLY A 148 -43.37 33.83 -38.67
C GLY A 148 -43.52 32.33 -38.91
N ASP A 149 -42.46 31.53 -38.73
CA ASP A 149 -42.54 30.07 -38.67
C ASP A 149 -41.94 29.57 -37.36
N TRP A 150 -42.79 28.90 -36.56
CA TRP A 150 -42.42 28.31 -35.29
C TRP A 150 -41.17 27.43 -35.42
N ARG A 151 -40.92 26.77 -36.56
CA ARG A 151 -39.74 25.93 -36.78
C ARG A 151 -38.44 26.73 -36.81
N SER A 152 -38.45 27.93 -37.35
CA SER A 152 -37.25 28.78 -37.56
C SER A 152 -37.01 29.82 -36.45
N GLU A 153 -37.99 30.02 -35.56
CA GLU A 153 -37.86 30.96 -34.43
C GLU A 153 -36.77 30.49 -33.45
N ALA A 154 -35.74 31.32 -33.27
CA ALA A 154 -34.65 31.11 -32.32
C ALA A 154 -34.29 32.41 -31.60
N THR A 155 -33.70 32.31 -30.40
CA THR A 155 -33.27 33.49 -29.63
C THR A 155 -32.01 34.16 -30.17
N LEU A 156 -31.27 33.46 -31.04
CA LEU A 156 -30.03 33.91 -31.68
C LEU A 156 -30.11 33.72 -33.21
N ASN A 157 -29.49 34.64 -33.96
CA ASN A 157 -29.62 34.74 -35.43
C ASN A 157 -28.58 33.91 -36.22
N SER A 158 -28.00 32.85 -35.65
CA SER A 158 -26.97 32.06 -36.34
C SER A 158 -27.02 30.58 -35.99
N GLY A 159 -27.33 29.73 -36.97
CA GLY A 159 -27.37 28.27 -36.86
C GLY A 159 -28.69 27.69 -37.41
N PHE A 160 -29.07 26.52 -36.91
CA PHE A 160 -30.22 25.75 -37.39
C PHE A 160 -31.15 25.38 -36.23
N SER A 161 -32.43 25.28 -36.52
CA SER A 161 -33.42 24.67 -35.65
C SER A 161 -33.76 23.28 -36.16
N ILE A 162 -33.73 22.29 -35.26
CA ILE A 162 -34.06 20.90 -35.54
C ILE A 162 -35.40 20.61 -34.88
N SER A 163 -36.37 20.18 -35.67
CA SER A 163 -37.74 19.93 -35.21
C SER A 163 -38.26 18.59 -35.71
N ARG A 164 -39.21 18.00 -34.99
CA ARG A 164 -39.83 16.75 -35.42
C ARG A 164 -40.64 17.00 -36.70
N GLY A 165 -40.56 16.06 -37.65
CA GLY A 165 -41.21 16.17 -38.95
C GLY A 165 -42.74 16.17 -38.89
N LYS A 166 -43.31 15.59 -37.83
CA LYS A 166 -44.75 15.54 -37.56
C LYS A 166 -45.05 15.98 -36.12
N PRO A 167 -46.21 16.62 -35.87
CA PRO A 167 -46.66 16.90 -34.51
C PRO A 167 -46.99 15.62 -33.74
N VAL A 168 -46.94 15.68 -32.42
CA VAL A 168 -47.41 14.61 -31.52
C VAL A 168 -48.82 14.93 -31.07
N GLN A 169 -49.75 14.02 -31.32
CA GLN A 169 -51.13 14.10 -30.82
C GLN A 169 -51.15 13.81 -29.33
N GLN A 170 -51.83 14.66 -28.56
CA GLN A 170 -51.98 14.54 -27.11
C GLN A 170 -53.31 13.90 -26.74
N GLU A 171 -53.41 13.34 -25.53
CA GLU A 171 -54.65 12.76 -25.00
C GLU A 171 -55.83 13.76 -24.94
N ASP A 172 -55.54 15.05 -24.79
CA ASP A 172 -56.53 16.13 -24.77
C ASP A 172 -56.99 16.58 -26.18
N GLY A 173 -56.48 15.94 -27.23
CA GLY A 173 -56.78 16.24 -28.63
C GLY A 173 -56.00 17.42 -29.20
N THR A 174 -55.01 17.96 -28.47
CA THR A 174 -54.10 18.98 -29.00
C THR A 174 -52.92 18.36 -29.76
N GLU A 175 -52.32 19.14 -30.65
CA GLU A 175 -51.10 18.76 -31.37
C GLU A 175 -49.90 19.54 -30.83
N TRP A 176 -48.84 18.82 -30.48
CA TRP A 176 -47.61 19.41 -29.97
C TRP A 176 -46.52 19.35 -31.02
N HIS A 177 -45.97 20.52 -31.32
CA HIS A 177 -44.81 20.70 -32.17
C HIS A 177 -43.54 20.69 -31.31
N LEU A 178 -42.63 19.75 -31.60
CA LEU A 178 -41.44 19.50 -30.80
C LEU A 178 -40.17 19.97 -31.51
N LYS A 179 -39.26 20.57 -30.74
CA LYS A 179 -37.92 20.98 -31.18
C LYS A 179 -36.84 20.38 -30.31
N LEU A 180 -35.66 20.15 -30.90
CA LEU A 180 -34.48 19.74 -30.16
C LEU A 180 -34.00 20.91 -29.29
N GLY A 181 -33.96 20.69 -27.98
CA GLY A 181 -33.54 21.66 -26.98
C GLY A 181 -33.09 20.99 -25.69
N PHE A 182 -32.99 21.76 -24.61
CA PHE A 182 -32.59 21.27 -23.29
C PHE A 182 -33.75 21.32 -22.30
N GLN A 183 -33.93 20.27 -21.51
CA GLN A 183 -34.85 20.22 -20.38
C GLN A 183 -34.06 19.90 -19.12
N ASN A 184 -33.91 20.86 -18.20
CA ASN A 184 -33.22 20.70 -16.91
C ASN A 184 -31.90 19.91 -17.05
N HIS A 185 -31.06 20.28 -18.02
CA HIS A 185 -29.74 19.70 -18.34
C HIS A 185 -29.72 18.46 -19.26
N ASN A 186 -30.86 17.94 -19.72
CA ASN A 186 -30.92 16.83 -20.69
C ASN A 186 -31.26 17.33 -22.09
N LEU A 187 -30.61 16.75 -23.11
CA LEU A 187 -30.94 16.98 -24.51
C LEU A 187 -32.23 16.22 -24.87
N GLY A 188 -33.23 16.88 -25.46
CA GLY A 188 -34.47 16.23 -25.86
C GLY A 188 -35.35 17.03 -26.82
N PHE A 189 -36.40 16.39 -27.34
CA PHE A 189 -37.42 17.05 -28.17
C PHE A 189 -38.53 17.60 -27.28
N THR A 190 -38.50 18.91 -27.02
CA THR A 190 -39.43 19.56 -26.09
C THR A 190 -40.52 20.36 -26.82
N PRO A 191 -41.70 20.54 -26.19
CA PRO A 191 -42.72 21.45 -26.69
C PRO A 191 -42.16 22.87 -26.80
N TRP A 192 -42.59 23.59 -27.83
CA TRP A 192 -42.17 24.96 -28.07
C TRP A 192 -42.50 25.87 -26.86
N SER A 193 -41.46 26.44 -26.24
CA SER A 193 -41.58 27.32 -25.07
C SER A 193 -40.68 28.56 -25.15
N GLY A 194 -40.62 29.22 -26.32
CA GLY A 194 -40.05 30.58 -26.47
C GLY A 194 -38.52 30.73 -26.34
N GLU A 195 -37.83 29.91 -25.54
CA GLU A 195 -36.38 29.87 -25.39
C GLU A 195 -35.81 28.78 -26.30
N ASN A 196 -35.14 29.19 -27.38
CA ASN A 196 -34.67 28.30 -28.44
C ASN A 196 -33.18 28.57 -28.73
N TYR A 197 -32.36 27.53 -28.65
CA TYR A 197 -30.93 27.57 -28.95
C TYR A 197 -30.67 27.10 -30.39
N PRO A 198 -30.01 27.89 -31.25
CA PRO A 198 -29.66 27.42 -32.59
C PRO A 198 -28.51 26.41 -32.55
N TRP A 199 -28.68 25.30 -33.26
CA TRP A 199 -27.68 24.25 -33.46
C TRP A 199 -26.71 24.64 -34.59
N GLN A 200 -25.43 24.52 -34.36
CA GLN A 200 -24.38 24.76 -35.35
C GLN A 200 -23.97 23.44 -35.99
N PHE A 201 -24.05 23.38 -37.31
CA PHE A 201 -23.50 22.28 -38.09
C PHE A 201 -22.12 22.70 -38.57
N TRP A 202 -21.11 21.88 -38.34
CA TRP A 202 -19.75 22.12 -38.79
C TRP A 202 -19.33 21.00 -39.73
N THR A 203 -18.83 21.33 -40.91
CA THR A 203 -18.19 20.33 -41.76
C THR A 203 -16.95 19.80 -41.09
N VAL A 204 -16.65 18.53 -41.33
CA VAL A 204 -15.49 17.85 -40.74
C VAL A 204 -14.61 17.26 -41.83
N GLU A 205 -13.31 17.23 -41.56
CA GLU A 205 -12.32 16.53 -42.37
C GLU A 205 -11.59 15.52 -41.50
N GLU A 206 -11.24 14.37 -42.07
CA GLU A 206 -10.43 13.38 -41.37
C GLU A 206 -9.04 13.98 -41.13
N ASN A 207 -8.50 13.76 -39.93
CA ASN A 207 -7.16 14.19 -39.57
C ASN A 207 -6.12 13.58 -40.51
N GLY A 208 -5.29 14.46 -41.08
CA GLY A 208 -4.16 14.05 -41.89
C GLY A 208 -3.10 13.32 -41.06
N PRO A 209 -2.10 12.71 -41.71
CA PRO A 209 -1.04 11.97 -41.01
C PRO A 209 -0.28 12.83 -39.98
N LYS A 210 -0.10 14.11 -40.25
CA LYS A 210 0.56 15.05 -39.34
C LYS A 210 -0.26 15.27 -38.07
N GLU A 211 -1.55 15.53 -38.21
CA GLU A 211 -2.48 15.79 -37.09
C GLU A 211 -2.56 14.55 -36.18
N LYS A 212 -2.66 13.35 -36.76
CA LYS A 212 -2.66 12.09 -36.00
C LYS A 212 -1.37 11.87 -35.19
N LEU A 213 -0.21 12.21 -35.76
CA LEU A 213 1.06 12.15 -35.03
C LEU A 213 1.11 13.18 -33.88
N GLN A 214 0.66 14.41 -34.15
CA GLN A 214 0.61 15.48 -33.15
C GLN A 214 -0.27 15.08 -31.95
N GLU A 215 -1.46 14.53 -32.21
CA GLU A 215 -2.37 14.05 -31.16
C GLU A 215 -1.75 12.96 -30.28
N LEU A 216 -1.01 12.01 -30.87
CA LEU A 216 -0.32 10.98 -30.09
C LEU A 216 0.80 11.58 -29.23
N VAL A 217 1.57 12.53 -29.77
CA VAL A 217 2.62 13.24 -29.03
C VAL A 217 2.00 14.07 -27.89
N ASP A 218 0.91 14.76 -28.14
CA ASP A 218 0.20 15.57 -27.13
C ASP A 218 -0.37 14.67 -26.04
N LEU A 219 -1.03 13.56 -26.38
CA LEU A 219 -1.51 12.56 -25.41
C LEU A 219 -0.38 12.02 -24.53
N ILE A 220 0.78 11.72 -25.12
CA ILE A 220 1.97 11.27 -24.38
C ILE A 220 2.44 12.35 -23.41
N ASN A 221 2.58 13.59 -23.88
CA ASN A 221 3.04 14.72 -23.07
C ASN A 221 2.07 15.05 -21.93
N GLU A 222 0.76 15.03 -22.22
CA GLU A 222 -0.31 15.28 -21.25
C GLU A 222 -0.39 14.17 -20.18
N SER A 223 -0.07 12.92 -20.54
CA SER A 223 -0.08 11.80 -19.60
C SER A 223 0.93 11.98 -18.45
N GLY A 224 2.04 12.70 -18.70
CA GLY A 224 3.10 12.90 -17.72
C GLY A 224 3.73 11.61 -17.19
N VAL A 225 3.56 10.47 -17.89
CA VAL A 225 4.10 9.18 -17.45
C VAL A 225 5.62 9.15 -17.66
N GLU A 226 6.35 8.85 -16.59
CA GLU A 226 7.79 8.60 -16.63
C GLU A 226 8.11 7.10 -16.56
N TYR A 227 8.86 6.58 -17.52
CA TYR A 227 9.34 5.19 -17.56
C TYR A 227 10.70 5.06 -16.88
N LYS A 228 10.70 4.87 -15.56
CA LYS A 228 11.95 4.73 -14.78
C LYS A 228 12.64 3.40 -15.05
N THR A 229 13.94 3.44 -15.31
CA THR A 229 14.72 2.24 -15.63
C THR A 229 15.26 1.55 -14.38
N GLY A 230 15.32 0.22 -14.42
CA GLY A 230 15.85 -0.61 -13.33
C GLY A 230 15.23 -2.01 -13.28
N ASP A 231 15.70 -2.83 -12.34
CA ASP A 231 15.28 -4.24 -12.21
C ASP A 231 14.11 -4.46 -11.23
N ASP A 232 13.76 -3.43 -10.46
CA ASP A 232 12.68 -3.50 -9.47
C ASP A 232 11.29 -3.54 -10.12
N PRO A 233 10.28 -4.11 -9.46
CA PRO A 233 8.90 -4.10 -9.96
C PRO A 233 8.38 -2.69 -10.25
N GLY A 234 7.77 -2.52 -11.43
CA GLY A 234 7.28 -1.23 -11.92
C GLY A 234 8.32 -0.42 -12.69
N MET A 235 9.59 -0.84 -12.71
CA MET A 235 10.63 -0.24 -13.55
C MET A 235 10.73 -0.97 -14.90
N TYR A 236 11.51 -0.38 -15.82
CA TYR A 236 11.58 -0.79 -17.21
C TYR A 236 13.03 -1.10 -17.64
N ASP A 237 13.17 -1.97 -18.64
CA ASP A 237 14.47 -2.25 -19.25
C ASP A 237 15.05 -0.98 -19.93
N PRO A 238 16.32 -0.62 -19.67
CA PRO A 238 16.92 0.59 -20.25
C PRO A 238 16.89 0.65 -21.78
N ALA A 239 17.02 -0.49 -22.48
CA ALA A 239 17.01 -0.50 -23.94
C ALA A 239 15.59 -0.30 -24.49
N THR A 240 14.57 -0.83 -23.81
CA THR A 240 13.17 -0.58 -24.19
C THR A 240 12.78 0.88 -24.01
N VAL A 241 13.15 1.50 -22.89
CA VAL A 241 12.90 2.94 -22.66
C VAL A 241 13.63 3.79 -23.69
N ALA A 242 14.90 3.49 -23.99
CA ALA A 242 15.65 4.22 -25.01
C ALA A 242 15.00 4.13 -26.40
N THR A 243 14.46 2.96 -26.77
CA THR A 243 13.73 2.78 -28.05
C THR A 243 12.47 3.64 -28.11
N TYR A 244 11.74 3.74 -27.00
CA TYR A 244 10.58 4.62 -26.88
C TYR A 244 10.95 6.11 -26.98
N ASP A 245 11.98 6.53 -26.23
CA ASP A 245 12.46 7.92 -26.23
C ASP A 245 12.97 8.33 -27.62
N GLU A 246 13.68 7.44 -28.33
CA GLU A 246 14.12 7.67 -29.71
C GLU A 246 12.94 7.87 -30.67
N ALA A 247 11.89 7.05 -30.58
CA ALA A 247 10.69 7.18 -31.39
C ALA A 247 9.91 8.47 -31.09
N LEU A 248 9.78 8.83 -29.80
CA LEU A 248 9.10 10.07 -29.39
C LEU A 248 9.87 11.31 -29.88
N ASN A 249 11.19 11.32 -29.74
CA ASN A 249 12.01 12.42 -30.23
C ASN A 249 11.93 12.55 -31.75
N ALA A 250 11.99 11.45 -32.49
CA ALA A 250 11.85 11.47 -33.95
C ALA A 250 10.48 12.02 -34.40
N ALA A 251 9.40 11.68 -33.68
CA ALA A 251 8.07 12.24 -33.94
C ALA A 251 8.02 13.76 -33.69
N ILE A 252 8.55 14.22 -32.55
CA ILE A 252 8.58 15.64 -32.19
C ILE A 252 9.40 16.45 -33.21
N GLU A 253 10.57 15.95 -33.62
CA GLU A 253 11.42 16.59 -34.63
C GLU A 253 10.70 16.71 -35.98
N ALA A 254 9.99 15.66 -36.41
CA ALA A 254 9.29 15.65 -37.68
C ALA A 254 8.09 16.61 -37.75
N LEU A 255 7.42 16.85 -36.61
CA LEU A 255 6.26 17.75 -36.53
C LEU A 255 6.61 19.23 -36.79
N VAL A 256 7.84 19.63 -36.49
CA VAL A 256 8.36 20.98 -36.70
C VAL A 256 9.14 21.14 -38.00
N GLU A 257 9.52 20.04 -38.65
CA GLU A 257 10.25 20.04 -39.93
C GLU A 257 9.30 20.32 -41.11
N PRO A 258 9.50 21.40 -41.89
CA PRO A 258 8.59 21.78 -42.97
C PRO A 258 8.61 20.84 -44.18
N THR A 259 9.57 19.91 -44.26
CA THR A 259 9.76 19.01 -45.41
C THR A 259 9.27 17.58 -45.20
N THR A 260 8.76 17.24 -44.01
CA THR A 260 8.21 15.91 -43.71
C THR A 260 6.97 15.63 -44.56
N THR A 261 6.91 14.45 -45.19
CA THR A 261 5.78 14.01 -46.02
C THR A 261 4.73 13.23 -45.24
N ASP A 262 3.52 13.12 -45.79
CA ASP A 262 2.41 12.33 -45.24
C ASP A 262 2.79 10.86 -44.99
N GLU A 263 3.55 10.24 -45.90
CA GLU A 263 4.05 8.86 -45.70
C GLU A 263 5.04 8.78 -44.53
N GLN A 264 5.88 9.80 -44.34
CA GLN A 264 6.81 9.85 -43.22
C GLN A 264 6.06 10.03 -41.90
N PHE A 265 5.08 10.93 -41.84
CA PHE A 265 4.22 11.10 -40.67
C PHE A 265 3.46 9.81 -40.31
N THR A 266 2.94 9.10 -41.31
CA THR A 266 2.25 7.82 -41.11
C THR A 266 3.19 6.77 -40.50
N GLN A 267 4.44 6.68 -41.00
CA GLN A 267 5.42 5.75 -40.47
C GLN A 267 5.82 6.11 -39.03
N LEU A 268 6.08 7.39 -38.76
CA LEU A 268 6.44 7.87 -37.42
C LEU A 268 5.33 7.62 -36.39
N TYR A 269 4.07 7.78 -36.79
CA TYR A 269 2.92 7.43 -35.95
C TYR A 269 2.94 5.94 -35.59
N ALA A 270 3.13 5.07 -36.59
CA ALA A 270 3.18 3.62 -36.37
C ALA A 270 4.35 3.21 -35.46
N ASP A 271 5.53 3.81 -35.68
CA ASP A 271 6.74 3.53 -34.90
C ASP A 271 6.57 3.99 -33.44
N LEU A 272 6.05 5.21 -33.21
CA LEU A 272 5.79 5.73 -31.87
C LEU A 272 4.71 4.93 -31.14
N ALA A 273 3.61 4.59 -31.81
CA ALA A 273 2.54 3.79 -31.23
C ALA A 273 3.05 2.40 -30.81
N ALA A 274 3.82 1.74 -31.68
CA ALA A 274 4.41 0.44 -31.38
C ALA A 274 5.44 0.52 -30.24
N ALA A 275 6.27 1.56 -30.21
CA ALA A 275 7.25 1.76 -29.15
C ALA A 275 6.57 2.06 -27.80
N LYS A 276 5.48 2.83 -27.80
CA LYS A 276 4.65 3.09 -26.61
C LYS A 276 4.03 1.80 -26.06
N GLU A 277 3.40 0.99 -26.90
CA GLU A 277 2.84 -0.30 -26.48
C GLU A 277 3.94 -1.23 -25.93
N ALA A 278 5.09 -1.27 -26.60
CA ALA A 278 6.22 -2.11 -26.20
C ALA A 278 6.80 -1.70 -24.83
N VAL A 279 6.97 -0.39 -24.57
CA VAL A 279 7.48 0.06 -23.27
C VAL A 279 6.46 -0.20 -22.16
N GLU A 280 5.17 0.02 -22.39
CA GLU A 280 4.12 -0.25 -21.40
C GLU A 280 4.04 -1.74 -21.05
N ALA A 281 4.15 -2.63 -22.04
CA ALA A 281 4.16 -4.07 -21.85
C ALA A 281 5.46 -4.59 -21.19
N ALA A 282 6.55 -3.83 -21.24
CA ALA A 282 7.85 -4.20 -20.67
C ALA A 282 7.99 -3.85 -19.18
N CYS A 283 6.94 -3.35 -18.52
CA CYS A 283 6.93 -3.08 -17.09
C CYS A 283 7.30 -4.34 -16.29
N ASN A 284 8.34 -4.26 -15.46
CA ASN A 284 8.75 -5.38 -14.61
C ASN A 284 7.62 -5.76 -13.64
N PRO A 285 7.06 -6.98 -13.72
CA PRO A 285 5.95 -7.38 -12.86
C PRO A 285 6.45 -7.72 -11.45
N ILE A 286 5.56 -7.64 -10.47
CA ILE A 286 5.81 -8.18 -9.13
C ILE A 286 5.87 -9.71 -9.23
N LYS A 287 6.95 -10.29 -8.69
CA LYS A 287 7.16 -11.74 -8.63
C LYS A 287 7.24 -12.19 -7.17
N PRO A 288 6.99 -13.48 -6.86
CA PRO A 288 7.29 -14.02 -5.54
C PRO A 288 8.77 -13.78 -5.17
N GLY A 289 9.02 -13.27 -3.97
CA GLY A 289 10.34 -12.79 -3.58
C GLY A 289 10.33 -11.98 -2.29
N TYR A 290 11.41 -11.25 -2.05
CA TYR A 290 11.60 -10.42 -0.85
C TYR A 290 11.77 -8.97 -1.25
N TYR A 291 11.01 -8.09 -0.60
CA TYR A 291 10.94 -6.68 -0.94
C TYR A 291 10.98 -5.79 0.29
N TYR A 292 11.59 -4.61 0.12
CA TYR A 292 11.29 -3.43 0.90
C TYR A 292 10.11 -2.71 0.25
N PHE A 293 9.18 -2.25 1.07
CA PHE A 293 8.04 -1.44 0.66
C PHE A 293 8.33 0.01 1.03
N VAL A 294 8.72 0.81 0.04
CA VAL A 294 9.09 2.23 0.21
C VAL A 294 7.93 3.09 -0.24
N SER A 295 7.61 4.16 0.49
CA SER A 295 6.49 5.05 0.15
C SER A 295 6.70 5.68 -1.22
N GLY A 296 5.67 5.64 -2.06
CA GLY A 296 5.59 6.35 -3.33
C GLY A 296 5.24 7.83 -3.18
N TYR A 297 5.02 8.33 -1.96
CA TYR A 297 4.59 9.70 -1.74
C TYR A 297 5.78 10.67 -1.66
N SER A 298 6.04 11.38 -2.76
CA SER A 298 7.18 12.28 -2.93
C SER A 298 7.24 13.40 -1.87
N ALA A 299 6.09 13.81 -1.33
CA ALA A 299 6.00 14.86 -0.32
C ALA A 299 6.81 14.55 0.95
N PHE A 300 6.99 13.27 1.31
CA PHE A 300 7.85 12.91 2.44
C PHE A 300 9.30 13.33 2.21
N TYR A 301 9.86 12.98 1.06
CA TYR A 301 11.23 13.32 0.72
C TYR A 301 11.38 14.83 0.51
N ALA A 302 10.44 15.46 -0.20
CA ALA A 302 10.46 16.90 -0.44
C ALA A 302 10.47 17.72 0.86
N GLN A 303 9.77 17.29 1.90
CA GLN A 303 9.69 18.02 3.18
C GLN A 303 10.75 17.62 4.20
N GLN A 304 11.18 16.36 4.20
CA GLN A 304 12.01 15.81 5.28
C GLN A 304 13.39 15.33 4.81
N GLY A 305 13.62 15.24 3.50
CA GLY A 305 14.88 14.74 2.92
C GLY A 305 15.14 13.26 3.16
N VAL A 306 14.13 12.49 3.56
CA VAL A 306 14.24 11.06 3.89
C VAL A 306 13.03 10.30 3.38
N GLU A 307 13.28 9.11 2.83
CA GLU A 307 12.23 8.20 2.40
C GLU A 307 11.50 7.58 3.60
N LYS A 308 10.31 7.04 3.38
CA LYS A 308 9.54 6.31 4.39
C LYS A 308 9.32 4.88 3.90
N GLY A 309 9.21 3.93 4.82
CA GLY A 309 9.02 2.52 4.49
C GLY A 309 8.07 1.82 5.44
N LEU A 310 7.43 0.77 4.93
CA LEU A 310 6.60 -0.15 5.69
C LEU A 310 7.49 -1.08 6.52
N TYR A 311 7.19 -1.16 7.81
CA TYR A 311 7.86 -2.08 8.71
C TYR A 311 6.86 -2.72 9.68
N ALA A 312 7.22 -3.87 10.25
CA ALA A 312 6.47 -4.44 11.35
C ALA A 312 6.98 -3.85 12.67
N SER A 313 6.14 -3.11 13.39
CA SER A 313 6.50 -2.58 14.72
C SER A 313 6.49 -3.67 15.80
N SER A 314 5.76 -4.75 15.54
CA SER A 314 5.65 -5.94 16.36
C SER A 314 5.13 -7.10 15.50
N ALA A 315 5.01 -8.29 16.09
CA ALA A 315 4.36 -9.43 15.48
C ALA A 315 2.86 -9.20 15.12
N THR A 316 2.25 -8.08 15.52
CA THR A 316 0.82 -7.84 15.32
C THR A 316 0.49 -6.55 14.58
N VAL A 317 1.44 -5.61 14.43
CA VAL A 317 1.14 -4.27 13.92
C VAL A 317 2.12 -3.83 12.83
N PRO A 318 1.66 -3.66 11.58
CA PRO A 318 2.41 -2.97 10.54
C PRO A 318 2.29 -1.45 10.72
N MET A 319 3.40 -0.75 10.51
CA MET A 319 3.54 0.70 10.63
C MET A 319 4.44 1.23 9.52
N TRP A 320 4.56 2.56 9.43
CA TRP A 320 5.53 3.20 8.57
C TRP A 320 6.39 4.18 9.38
N LYS A 321 7.65 4.32 9.00
CA LYS A 321 8.60 5.31 9.54
C LYS A 321 9.73 5.55 8.52
N ASP A 322 10.72 6.36 8.87
CA ASP A 322 11.91 6.65 8.03
C ASP A 322 12.54 5.37 7.46
N PHE A 323 12.93 5.41 6.19
CA PHE A 323 13.61 4.32 5.50
C PHE A 323 14.98 4.81 5.05
N VAL A 324 16.03 4.29 5.69
CA VAL A 324 17.43 4.54 5.35
C VAL A 324 18.11 3.17 5.30
N LEU A 325 18.42 2.70 4.10
CA LEU A 325 18.88 1.32 3.89
C LEU A 325 20.15 1.01 4.69
N ASP A 326 21.14 1.91 4.67
CA ASP A 326 22.40 1.74 5.40
C ASP A 326 22.16 1.60 6.92
N ASP A 327 21.25 2.40 7.49
CA ASP A 327 20.90 2.30 8.91
C ASP A 327 20.15 1.00 9.22
N ILE A 328 19.25 0.58 8.33
CA ILE A 328 18.51 -0.69 8.47
C ILE A 328 19.49 -1.86 8.50
N LEU A 329 20.47 -1.89 7.59
CA LEU A 329 21.47 -2.94 7.50
C LEU A 329 22.45 -2.89 8.68
N ALA A 330 22.94 -1.71 9.05
CA ALA A 330 23.87 -1.53 10.16
C ALA A 330 23.25 -1.94 11.52
N ASN A 331 21.97 -1.62 11.73
CA ASN A 331 21.26 -1.91 12.97
C ASN A 331 20.50 -3.25 12.95
N LYS A 332 20.55 -3.99 11.84
CA LYS A 332 19.81 -5.25 11.65
C LYS A 332 18.30 -5.07 11.87
N ASP A 333 17.74 -3.93 11.45
CA ASP A 333 16.29 -3.67 11.56
C ASP A 333 15.54 -4.40 10.42
N TYR A 334 15.58 -5.73 10.43
CA TYR A 334 14.93 -6.56 9.42
C TYR A 334 13.40 -6.54 9.48
N SER A 335 12.81 -5.69 10.33
CA SER A 335 11.36 -5.47 10.37
C SER A 335 10.80 -4.88 9.06
N TYR A 336 11.67 -4.36 8.18
CA TYR A 336 11.33 -3.86 6.85
C TYR A 336 11.36 -4.92 5.75
N VAL A 337 11.83 -6.15 6.02
CA VAL A 337 11.93 -7.20 5.01
C VAL A 337 10.61 -7.96 4.94
N TRP A 338 9.97 -7.89 3.76
CA TRP A 338 8.69 -8.53 3.50
C TRP A 338 8.82 -9.58 2.41
N GLN A 339 8.30 -10.77 2.67
CA GLN A 339 8.16 -11.83 1.69
C GLN A 339 6.80 -11.74 1.00
N VAL A 340 6.81 -11.73 -0.33
CA VAL A 340 5.63 -11.88 -1.18
C VAL A 340 5.62 -13.33 -1.67
N GLU A 341 4.63 -14.09 -1.22
CA GLU A 341 4.49 -15.52 -1.53
C GLU A 341 3.25 -15.76 -2.38
N ALA A 342 3.43 -16.41 -3.54
CA ALA A 342 2.31 -16.73 -4.44
C ALA A 342 1.30 -17.68 -3.78
N THR A 343 0.00 -17.40 -3.96
CA THR A 343 -1.04 -18.35 -3.58
C THR A 343 -1.46 -19.27 -4.74
N GLY A 344 -1.10 -18.89 -5.98
CA GLY A 344 -1.59 -19.55 -7.20
C GLY A 344 -3.06 -19.23 -7.52
N GLU A 345 -3.62 -18.19 -6.89
CA GLU A 345 -4.99 -17.73 -7.10
C GLU A 345 -5.00 -16.33 -7.69
N GLN A 346 -6.11 -15.94 -8.31
CA GLN A 346 -6.31 -14.60 -8.87
C GLN A 346 -7.59 -13.98 -8.30
N ASN A 347 -7.63 -12.66 -8.23
CA ASN A 347 -8.87 -11.93 -7.95
C ASN A 347 -9.81 -11.94 -9.18
N SER A 348 -11.02 -11.40 -9.05
CA SER A 348 -11.98 -11.34 -10.16
C SER A 348 -11.53 -10.48 -11.35
N GLY A 349 -10.54 -9.62 -11.16
CA GLY A 349 -9.91 -8.80 -12.20
C GLY A 349 -8.70 -9.46 -12.85
N GLY A 350 -8.40 -10.73 -12.54
CA GLY A 350 -7.27 -11.47 -13.11
C GLY A 350 -5.90 -11.13 -12.52
N LEU A 351 -5.84 -10.37 -11.41
CA LEU A 351 -4.59 -10.08 -10.71
C LEU A 351 -4.24 -11.19 -9.74
N ASP A 352 -2.96 -11.60 -9.72
CA ASP A 352 -2.45 -12.62 -8.81
C ASP A 352 -2.59 -12.22 -7.34
N LEU A 353 -2.93 -13.21 -6.51
CA LEU A 353 -3.05 -13.08 -5.07
C LEU A 353 -1.80 -13.64 -4.37
N TYR A 354 -1.40 -12.95 -3.30
CA TYR A 354 -0.19 -13.25 -2.55
C TYR A 354 -0.44 -13.24 -1.04
N TYR A 355 0.34 -14.02 -0.30
CA TYR A 355 0.56 -13.77 1.11
C TYR A 355 1.70 -12.77 1.28
N LEU A 356 1.48 -11.76 2.12
CA LEU A 356 2.51 -10.79 2.52
C LEU A 356 2.98 -11.12 3.94
N LYS A 357 4.23 -11.57 4.09
CA LYS A 357 4.78 -12.03 5.37
C LYS A 357 5.95 -11.15 5.81
N ASN A 358 5.97 -10.74 7.07
CA ASN A 358 7.14 -10.08 7.63
C ASN A 358 8.19 -11.13 8.03
N VAL A 359 9.43 -10.98 7.57
CA VAL A 359 10.49 -11.98 7.80
C VAL A 359 10.93 -12.02 9.26
N LEU A 360 11.08 -10.87 9.92
CA LEU A 360 11.57 -10.78 11.30
C LEU A 360 10.65 -11.51 12.29
N TYR A 361 9.36 -11.24 12.24
CA TYR A 361 8.39 -11.84 13.16
C TYR A 361 7.80 -13.17 12.65
N GLY A 362 7.92 -13.47 11.35
CA GLY A 362 7.30 -14.64 10.73
C GLY A 362 5.77 -14.57 10.73
N THR A 363 5.21 -13.36 10.67
CA THR A 363 3.75 -13.11 10.73
C THR A 363 3.24 -12.61 9.39
N VAL A 364 2.01 -12.99 9.05
CA VAL A 364 1.34 -12.69 7.79
C VAL A 364 0.40 -11.49 7.96
N TYR A 365 0.31 -10.64 6.94
CA TYR A 365 -0.71 -9.59 6.83
C TYR A 365 -2.12 -10.17 6.96
N ASN A 366 -2.94 -9.53 7.80
CA ASN A 366 -4.33 -9.90 8.05
C ASN A 366 -5.34 -8.77 7.81
N GLY A 367 -4.87 -7.63 7.30
CA GLY A 367 -5.71 -6.47 7.00
C GLY A 367 -6.48 -5.91 8.19
N PRO A 368 -7.48 -5.07 7.93
CA PRO A 368 -8.33 -4.50 8.98
C PRO A 368 -9.43 -5.45 9.45
N ASN A 369 -9.92 -5.20 10.67
CA ASN A 369 -11.04 -5.95 11.25
C ASN A 369 -12.41 -5.62 10.63
N SER A 370 -12.52 -4.54 9.86
CA SER A 370 -13.75 -4.13 9.16
C SER A 370 -13.41 -3.56 7.80
N ASP A 371 -14.37 -3.63 6.85
CA ASP A 371 -14.22 -2.98 5.56
C ASP A 371 -14.67 -1.52 5.68
N GLY A 372 -13.71 -0.60 5.63
CA GLY A 372 -13.95 0.82 5.79
C GLY A 372 -12.68 1.62 5.52
N TYR A 373 -12.81 2.94 5.48
CA TYR A 373 -11.67 3.85 5.41
C TYR A 373 -11.06 4.06 6.81
N SER A 374 -9.77 4.36 6.84
CA SER A 374 -8.99 4.61 8.06
C SER A 374 -9.02 3.44 9.06
N GLN A 375 -9.19 2.21 8.58
CA GLN A 375 -9.17 1.03 9.43
C GLN A 375 -7.74 0.52 9.57
N GLN A 376 -7.26 0.41 10.80
CA GLN A 376 -5.92 -0.10 11.09
C GLN A 376 -5.74 -1.54 10.59
N CYS A 377 -4.61 -1.80 9.92
CA CYS A 377 -4.24 -3.14 9.48
C CYS A 377 -3.45 -3.88 10.56
N TYR A 378 -3.49 -5.22 10.53
CA TYR A 378 -2.85 -6.09 11.51
C TYR A 378 -2.03 -7.21 10.87
N LEU A 379 -1.14 -7.81 11.67
CA LEU A 379 -0.39 -9.02 11.37
C LEU A 379 -0.84 -10.15 12.31
N VAL A 380 -0.76 -11.39 11.84
CA VAL A 380 -1.05 -12.60 12.64
C VAL A 380 -0.11 -13.74 12.27
N ALA A 381 0.09 -14.72 13.15
CA ALA A 381 0.98 -15.85 12.87
C ALA A 381 0.54 -16.72 11.69
N ASN A 382 -0.77 -16.99 11.57
CA ASN A 382 -1.36 -17.83 10.52
C ASN A 382 -2.56 -17.11 9.87
N GLY A 383 -2.28 -16.17 8.97
CA GLY A 383 -3.30 -15.38 8.28
C GLY A 383 -3.79 -16.06 7.01
N THR A 384 -5.07 -15.87 6.67
CA THR A 384 -5.67 -16.34 5.41
C THR A 384 -5.93 -15.19 4.42
N ARG A 385 -5.72 -13.95 4.85
CA ARG A 385 -5.86 -12.75 4.01
C ARG A 385 -4.79 -12.75 2.93
N LYS A 386 -5.21 -12.36 1.74
CA LYS A 386 -4.35 -12.27 0.56
C LYS A 386 -4.34 -10.84 0.07
N VAL A 387 -3.21 -10.42 -0.46
CA VAL A 387 -3.04 -9.12 -1.10
C VAL A 387 -2.88 -9.27 -2.60
N TYR A 388 -3.24 -8.24 -3.33
CA TYR A 388 -2.91 -8.07 -4.74
C TYR A 388 -2.34 -6.67 -4.95
N PHE A 389 -1.65 -6.50 -6.07
CA PHE A 389 -0.97 -5.26 -6.41
C PHE A 389 -1.59 -4.66 -7.66
N GLU A 390 -1.98 -3.40 -7.57
CA GLU A 390 -2.51 -2.63 -8.70
C GLU A 390 -1.44 -1.64 -9.15
N ASN A 391 -1.10 -1.66 -10.44
CA ASN A 391 -0.11 -0.76 -11.01
C ASN A 391 -0.71 0.65 -11.11
N LEU A 392 -0.04 1.65 -10.53
CA LEU A 392 -0.44 3.06 -10.57
C LEU A 392 0.32 3.87 -11.63
N GLY A 393 1.19 3.22 -12.41
CA GLY A 393 2.19 3.89 -13.24
C GLY A 393 3.35 4.43 -12.41
N GLN A 394 4.33 5.05 -13.07
CA GLN A 394 5.48 5.71 -12.41
C GLN A 394 6.27 4.81 -11.44
N SER A 395 6.29 3.50 -11.73
CA SER A 395 6.86 2.44 -10.87
C SER A 395 6.18 2.26 -9.51
N GLN A 396 4.97 2.78 -9.32
CA GLN A 396 4.24 2.72 -8.06
C GLN A 396 3.12 1.70 -8.09
N TRP A 397 2.85 1.13 -6.92
CA TRP A 397 1.84 0.10 -6.73
C TRP A 397 0.92 0.46 -5.57
N GLN A 398 -0.36 0.13 -5.72
CA GLN A 398 -1.28 0.06 -4.61
C GLN A 398 -1.35 -1.38 -4.10
N VAL A 399 -1.12 -1.58 -2.80
CA VAL A 399 -1.27 -2.89 -2.16
C VAL A 399 -2.69 -2.97 -1.59
N LYS A 400 -3.52 -3.86 -2.12
CA LYS A 400 -4.92 -4.05 -1.68
C LYS A 400 -5.11 -5.44 -1.12
N ASP A 401 -6.10 -5.63 -0.26
CA ASP A 401 -6.43 -6.96 0.25
C ASP A 401 -7.76 -7.50 -0.32
N ASN A 402 -7.91 -8.82 -0.32
CA ASN A 402 -9.05 -9.48 -0.95
C ASN A 402 -10.38 -9.36 -0.19
N PHE A 403 -10.38 -8.75 1.01
CA PHE A 403 -11.58 -8.44 1.78
C PHE A 403 -11.92 -6.94 1.74
N SER A 404 -10.91 -6.07 1.76
CA SER A 404 -11.07 -4.63 1.56
C SER A 404 -10.30 -4.23 0.30
N ASN A 405 -11.02 -3.78 -0.72
CA ASN A 405 -10.45 -3.24 -1.96
C ASN A 405 -9.73 -1.88 -1.78
N LYS A 406 -9.36 -1.55 -0.55
CA LYS A 406 -8.70 -0.30 -0.16
C LYS A 406 -7.21 -0.53 0.00
N GLY A 407 -6.41 0.42 -0.48
CA GLY A 407 -4.96 0.36 -0.41
C GLY A 407 -4.41 0.43 1.02
N LEU A 408 -3.24 -0.17 1.26
CA LEU A 408 -2.40 0.09 2.43
C LEU A 408 -1.97 1.56 2.39
N HIS A 409 -2.33 2.31 3.43
CA HIS A 409 -2.16 3.75 3.50
C HIS A 409 -1.36 4.17 4.72
N GLN A 410 -0.45 5.12 4.54
CA GLN A 410 0.36 5.72 5.60
C GLN A 410 -0.48 6.74 6.39
N CYS A 411 -1.12 6.30 7.50
CA CYS A 411 -1.93 7.18 8.35
C CYS A 411 -1.08 8.32 8.93
N ASP A 412 -1.69 9.46 9.26
CA ASP A 412 -1.00 10.64 9.81
C ASP A 412 0.18 11.14 8.94
N HIS A 413 0.11 10.95 7.62
CA HIS A 413 1.14 11.44 6.69
C HIS A 413 1.26 12.98 6.70
N GLY A 414 0.21 13.71 7.10
CA GLY A 414 0.25 15.15 7.32
C GLY A 414 0.72 15.95 6.09
N GLY A 415 0.29 15.53 4.90
CA GLY A 415 0.75 16.12 3.63
C GLY A 415 2.26 15.98 3.37
N GLY A 416 2.92 14.97 3.96
CA GLY A 416 4.36 14.75 3.85
C GLY A 416 5.17 15.12 5.09
N SER A 417 4.56 15.72 6.13
CA SER A 417 5.25 16.15 7.36
C SER A 417 5.30 15.09 8.46
N GLY A 418 4.50 14.02 8.34
CA GLY A 418 4.44 12.94 9.32
C GLY A 418 5.75 12.14 9.39
N LYS A 419 6.13 11.68 10.58
CA LYS A 419 7.39 10.93 10.82
C LYS A 419 7.21 9.42 10.98
N GLY A 420 5.97 8.98 11.11
CA GLY A 420 5.62 7.57 11.25
C GLY A 420 4.31 7.40 11.99
N SER A 421 3.54 6.40 11.59
CA SER A 421 2.28 6.03 12.23
C SER A 421 1.86 4.64 11.76
N LYS A 422 0.60 4.29 12.03
CA LYS A 422 -0.04 3.04 11.65
C LYS A 422 -0.26 2.98 10.15
N ILE A 423 -0.35 1.76 9.63
CA ILE A 423 -0.95 1.50 8.33
C ILE A 423 -2.46 1.34 8.51
N VAL A 424 -3.21 2.06 7.68
CA VAL A 424 -4.67 2.00 7.61
C VAL A 424 -5.13 1.70 6.18
N THR A 425 -6.42 1.47 5.97
CA THR A 425 -7.01 1.34 4.64
C THR A 425 -7.45 2.70 4.06
N TRP A 426 -6.98 3.04 2.86
CA TRP A 426 -7.45 4.20 2.09
C TRP A 426 -7.11 4.08 0.60
N ASN A 427 -7.96 4.61 -0.28
CA ASN A 427 -7.72 4.63 -1.72
C ASN A 427 -7.29 6.01 -2.21
N THR A 428 -6.13 6.06 -2.85
CA THR A 428 -5.59 7.19 -3.60
C THR A 428 -4.89 6.67 -4.86
N GLY A 429 -4.51 7.57 -5.78
CA GLY A 429 -3.67 7.23 -6.94
C GLY A 429 -2.17 7.25 -6.65
N ALA A 430 -1.39 7.35 -7.72
CA ALA A 430 0.06 7.58 -7.67
C ALA A 430 0.40 8.88 -6.91
N ASP A 431 1.66 8.96 -6.47
CA ASP A 431 2.25 10.05 -5.69
C ASP A 431 1.42 10.47 -4.47
N ASN A 432 0.97 9.48 -3.71
CA ASN A 432 0.14 9.70 -2.54
C ASN A 432 0.38 8.65 -1.46
N ALA A 433 -0.24 8.82 -0.29
CA ALA A 433 0.07 8.03 0.89
C ALA A 433 -0.41 6.56 0.84
N SER A 434 -1.08 6.13 -0.23
CA SER A 434 -1.36 4.71 -0.51
C SER A 434 -0.48 4.09 -1.60
N ALA A 435 0.46 4.84 -2.16
CA ALA A 435 1.36 4.37 -3.20
C ALA A 435 2.67 3.83 -2.62
N TRP A 436 3.21 2.78 -3.24
CA TRP A 436 4.40 2.08 -2.79
C TRP A 436 5.32 1.71 -3.95
N TYR A 437 6.62 1.94 -3.77
CA TYR A 437 7.69 1.28 -4.51
C TYR A 437 8.02 -0.06 -3.84
N LEU A 438 8.20 -1.11 -4.64
CA LEU A 438 8.74 -2.37 -4.16
C LEU A 438 10.20 -2.46 -4.61
N ARG A 439 11.13 -2.52 -3.66
CA ARG A 439 12.56 -2.69 -3.94
C ARG A 439 13.00 -4.08 -3.56
N THR A 440 13.67 -4.77 -4.45
CA THR A 440 14.14 -6.14 -4.25
C THR A 440 15.17 -6.16 -3.11
N VAL A 441 15.13 -7.19 -2.27
CA VAL A 441 16.08 -7.39 -1.17
C VAL A 441 17.15 -8.37 -1.60
N ASP A 442 18.42 -8.00 -1.37
CA ASP A 442 19.56 -8.87 -1.68
C ASP A 442 19.47 -10.22 -0.93
N PRO A 443 19.78 -11.36 -1.60
CA PRO A 443 19.70 -12.68 -0.97
C PRO A 443 20.48 -12.81 0.34
N GLU A 444 21.66 -12.18 0.44
CA GLU A 444 22.48 -12.20 1.66
C GLU A 444 21.77 -11.51 2.84
N VAL A 445 21.03 -10.43 2.58
CA VAL A 445 20.24 -9.73 3.59
C VAL A 445 19.05 -10.58 4.03
N VAL A 446 18.43 -11.31 3.11
CA VAL A 446 17.34 -12.25 3.42
C VAL A 446 17.86 -13.38 4.34
N GLU A 447 18.99 -13.99 4.01
CA GLU A 447 19.61 -15.02 4.85
C GLU A 447 19.94 -14.49 6.25
N ALA A 448 20.53 -13.29 6.33
CA ALA A 448 20.83 -12.64 7.59
C ALA A 448 19.57 -12.32 8.42
N ALA A 449 18.47 -11.91 7.76
CA ALA A 449 17.20 -11.63 8.41
C ALA A 449 16.59 -12.88 9.05
N TYR A 450 16.59 -14.01 8.34
CA TYR A 450 16.10 -15.28 8.90
C TYR A 450 16.97 -15.78 10.07
N ALA A 451 18.29 -15.67 9.95
CA ALA A 451 19.21 -16.03 11.03
C ALA A 451 18.96 -15.18 12.29
N TYR A 452 18.75 -13.87 12.11
CA TYR A 452 18.46 -12.96 13.21
C TYR A 452 17.08 -13.21 13.83
N ALA A 453 16.05 -13.47 13.02
CA ALA A 453 14.72 -13.85 13.50
C ALA A 453 14.75 -15.13 14.35
N ALA A 454 15.53 -16.13 13.93
CA ALA A 454 15.74 -17.36 14.72
C ALA A 454 16.46 -17.06 16.05
N GLN A 455 17.44 -16.16 16.05
CA GLN A 455 18.15 -15.75 17.26
C GLN A 455 17.23 -15.04 18.26
N ILE A 456 16.34 -14.14 17.81
CA ILE A 456 15.36 -13.48 18.68
C ILE A 456 14.45 -14.51 19.35
N LYS A 457 13.89 -15.45 18.58
CA LYS A 457 13.04 -16.52 19.13
C LYS A 457 13.77 -17.36 20.17
N LEU A 458 15.06 -17.63 19.94
CA LEU A 458 15.89 -18.33 20.93
C LEU A 458 16.06 -17.48 22.21
N ILE A 459 16.39 -16.19 22.09
CA ILE A 459 16.53 -15.28 23.24
C ILE A 459 15.24 -15.23 24.06
N GLU A 460 14.09 -15.05 23.40
CA GLU A 460 12.77 -15.03 24.04
C GLU A 460 12.46 -16.35 24.77
N SER A 461 12.92 -17.49 24.25
CA SER A 461 12.74 -18.79 24.89
C SER A 461 13.69 -19.05 26.07
N VAL A 462 14.88 -18.44 26.07
CA VAL A 462 15.93 -18.66 27.07
C VAL A 462 15.81 -17.70 28.26
N ASP A 463 15.37 -16.45 28.04
CA ASP A 463 15.21 -15.45 29.09
C ASP A 463 14.39 -15.91 30.32
N PRO A 464 13.20 -16.55 30.17
CA PRO A 464 12.46 -17.07 31.31
C PRO A 464 13.21 -18.18 32.05
N ILE A 465 13.96 -19.03 31.33
CA ILE A 465 14.75 -20.12 31.91
C ILE A 465 15.90 -19.54 32.74
N VAL A 466 16.60 -18.53 32.23
CA VAL A 466 17.67 -17.84 32.95
C VAL A 466 17.11 -17.17 34.21
N LYS A 467 15.95 -16.53 34.12
CA LYS A 467 15.28 -15.91 35.27
C LYS A 467 14.89 -16.95 36.33
N GLU A 468 14.35 -18.09 35.93
CA GLU A 468 14.02 -19.20 36.84
C GLU A 468 15.29 -19.78 37.49
N ALA A 469 16.34 -20.01 36.70
CA ALA A 469 17.62 -20.51 37.19
C ALA A 469 18.25 -19.56 38.21
N ASN A 470 18.23 -18.24 37.95
CA ASN A 470 18.71 -17.22 38.88
C ASN A 470 17.88 -17.19 40.18
N ALA A 471 16.55 -17.26 40.08
CA ALA A 471 15.69 -17.30 41.26
C ALA A 471 15.93 -18.57 42.12
N LEU A 472 16.20 -19.71 41.48
CA LEU A 472 16.57 -20.94 42.17
C LEU A 472 17.96 -20.82 42.82
N TYR A 473 18.92 -20.24 42.11
CA TYR A 473 20.25 -19.96 42.65
C TYR A 473 20.16 -19.10 43.91
N ASP A 474 19.41 -18.00 43.86
CA ASP A 474 19.22 -17.12 45.03
C ASP A 474 18.60 -17.86 46.20
N LYS A 475 17.56 -18.68 45.98
CA LYS A 475 16.95 -19.49 47.05
C LYS A 475 17.91 -20.50 47.68
N LEU A 476 18.80 -21.09 46.89
CA LEU A 476 19.68 -22.16 47.36
C LEU A 476 20.98 -21.65 47.98
N PHE A 477 21.45 -20.48 47.53
CA PHE A 477 22.81 -20.01 47.82
C PHE A 477 22.87 -18.58 48.38
N VAL A 478 21.84 -17.75 48.23
CA VAL A 478 21.78 -16.44 48.87
C VAL A 478 21.12 -16.59 50.24
N VAL A 479 21.95 -16.64 51.28
CA VAL A 479 21.52 -16.75 52.67
C VAL A 479 21.29 -15.34 53.22
N ALA A 480 20.05 -14.97 53.51
CA ALA A 480 19.77 -13.78 54.31
C ALA A 480 20.00 -14.12 55.79
N ALA A 481 20.74 -13.27 56.52
CA ALA A 481 20.86 -13.42 57.96
C ALA A 481 19.50 -13.11 58.62
N ASP A 482 18.90 -14.09 59.30
CA ASP A 482 17.70 -13.86 60.12
C ASP A 482 18.13 -13.24 61.46
N TYR A 483 17.99 -11.92 61.56
CA TYR A 483 18.26 -11.17 62.79
C TYR A 483 17.08 -11.18 63.78
N THR A 484 15.92 -11.75 63.40
CA THR A 484 14.70 -11.79 64.22
C THR A 484 14.52 -13.13 64.93
N GLN A 485 15.03 -14.22 64.35
CA GLN A 485 15.18 -15.52 64.98
C GLN A 485 16.63 -16.02 64.80
N PRO A 486 17.61 -15.35 65.41
CA PRO A 486 18.98 -15.80 65.27
C PRO A 486 19.13 -17.19 65.88
N LEU A 487 19.78 -18.11 65.14
CA LEU A 487 20.17 -19.43 65.64
C LEU A 487 21.07 -19.36 66.89
N ILE A 488 21.73 -18.21 67.07
CA ILE A 488 22.59 -17.88 68.21
C ILE A 488 22.00 -16.64 68.90
N THR A 489 21.29 -16.84 70.01
CA THR A 489 20.71 -15.75 70.82
C THR A 489 21.63 -15.35 71.98
N GLU A 490 22.57 -16.20 72.37
CA GLU A 490 23.48 -15.98 73.51
C GLU A 490 24.87 -16.53 73.19
N ALA A 491 25.84 -15.62 73.07
CA ALA A 491 27.23 -15.91 72.71
C ALA A 491 28.18 -15.18 73.67
N ASP A 492 28.19 -15.61 74.94
CA ASP A 492 29.12 -15.10 75.96
C ASP A 492 30.36 -15.99 76.01
N ASP A 493 31.48 -15.46 75.50
CA ASP A 493 32.77 -16.13 75.43
C ASP A 493 33.47 -16.26 76.79
N THR A 494 32.93 -15.61 77.83
CA THR A 494 33.46 -15.70 79.20
C THR A 494 32.91 -16.88 79.98
N LYS A 495 31.92 -17.60 79.43
CA LYS A 495 31.20 -18.71 80.08
C LYS A 495 31.62 -20.08 79.55
N ALA A 496 31.44 -21.11 80.37
CA ALA A 496 31.78 -22.49 80.01
C ALA A 496 30.70 -23.15 79.12
N PRO A 497 31.06 -24.17 78.30
CA PRO A 497 30.10 -24.92 77.50
C PRO A 497 28.97 -25.50 78.37
N GLY A 498 27.73 -25.12 78.09
CA GLY A 498 26.55 -25.60 78.81
C GLY A 498 26.09 -24.70 79.97
N GLU A 499 26.76 -23.59 80.24
CA GLU A 499 26.26 -22.54 81.16
C GLU A 499 25.19 -21.68 80.48
N GLU A 500 24.21 -21.23 81.27
CA GLU A 500 23.15 -20.32 80.82
C GLU A 500 23.75 -18.99 80.34
N GLY A 501 23.43 -18.56 79.11
CA GLY A 501 24.09 -17.44 78.44
C GLY A 501 25.17 -17.81 77.42
N CYS A 502 25.49 -19.09 77.20
CA CYS A 502 26.48 -19.52 76.22
C CYS A 502 25.97 -20.70 75.37
N GLN A 503 25.39 -20.38 74.20
CA GLN A 503 24.94 -21.39 73.23
C GLN A 503 26.08 -21.94 72.37
N PHE A 504 27.11 -21.12 72.15
CA PHE A 504 28.28 -21.44 71.33
C PHE A 504 29.55 -20.98 72.02
N PHE A 505 30.52 -21.87 72.10
CA PHE A 505 31.81 -21.63 72.74
C PHE A 505 32.97 -21.89 71.76
N SER A 506 33.98 -21.02 71.79
CA SER A 506 35.26 -21.17 71.08
C SER A 506 36.36 -21.50 72.09
N ASN A 507 37.27 -22.41 71.75
CA ASN A 507 38.44 -22.71 72.58
C ASN A 507 39.51 -21.59 72.58
N CYS A 508 39.36 -20.55 71.76
CA CYS A 508 40.16 -19.32 71.76
C CYS A 508 39.61 -18.33 72.82
N LYS A 509 40.21 -18.29 74.00
CA LYS A 509 39.74 -17.53 75.19
C LYS A 509 40.48 -16.22 75.45
N GLU A 510 41.69 -16.06 74.93
CA GLU A 510 42.52 -14.87 75.23
C GLU A 510 42.23 -13.70 74.29
N ALA A 511 42.46 -12.46 74.76
CA ALA A 511 42.22 -11.25 73.97
C ALA A 511 43.03 -11.18 72.65
N VAL A 512 44.13 -11.94 72.60
CA VAL A 512 45.04 -12.08 71.46
C VAL A 512 44.67 -13.23 70.52
N GLU A 513 43.81 -14.15 70.96
CA GLU A 513 43.41 -15.37 70.23
C GLU A 513 42.24 -15.14 69.28
N GLY A 514 41.77 -13.90 69.14
CA GLY A 514 40.65 -13.56 68.27
C GLY A 514 39.34 -14.13 68.81
N ARG A 515 38.51 -13.27 69.40
CA ARG A 515 37.11 -13.61 69.69
C ARG A 515 36.36 -13.84 68.36
N TYR A 516 35.06 -14.12 68.38
CA TYR A 516 34.19 -14.49 67.22
C TYR A 516 34.46 -13.83 65.84
N ALA A 517 35.23 -12.75 65.72
CA ALA A 517 35.79 -12.20 64.48
C ALA A 517 36.53 -13.21 63.58
N ALA A 518 37.32 -14.16 64.13
CA ALA A 518 38.04 -15.16 63.31
C ALA A 518 37.11 -16.15 62.57
N LEU A 519 35.85 -16.24 63.00
CA LEU A 519 34.78 -17.00 62.32
C LEU A 519 34.20 -16.26 61.11
N ILE A 520 34.23 -14.94 61.12
CA ILE A 520 33.57 -14.11 60.10
C ILE A 520 34.48 -13.95 58.88
N ASP A 521 35.80 -13.87 59.08
CA ASP A 521 36.78 -13.68 58.01
C ASP A 521 37.52 -14.96 57.58
N GLY A 522 37.35 -16.07 58.32
CA GLY A 522 38.00 -17.35 58.05
C GLY A 522 39.52 -17.34 58.25
N ASN A 523 40.07 -16.31 58.90
CA ASN A 523 41.51 -16.12 59.04
C ASN A 523 41.99 -16.46 60.47
N ILE A 524 42.18 -17.76 60.73
CA ILE A 524 42.72 -18.26 62.01
C ILE A 524 44.19 -17.87 62.27
N ARG A 525 44.87 -17.23 61.30
CA ARG A 525 46.29 -16.85 61.39
C ARG A 525 46.52 -15.45 61.94
N ALA A 526 45.47 -14.67 62.16
CA ALA A 526 45.59 -13.31 62.72
C ALA A 526 46.11 -13.29 64.18
N THR A 527 46.25 -14.46 64.82
CA THR A 527 46.45 -14.62 66.26
C THR A 527 47.80 -15.26 66.62
N TYR A 528 48.61 -15.62 65.63
CA TYR A 528 49.93 -16.25 65.81
C TYR A 528 51.05 -15.36 65.27
N LYS A 529 52.18 -15.29 65.98
CA LYS A 529 53.41 -14.66 65.45
C LYS A 529 54.26 -15.73 64.78
N GLN A 530 54.84 -15.39 63.63
CA GLN A 530 55.82 -16.24 62.95
C GLN A 530 57.22 -15.87 63.48
N ASP A 531 57.99 -16.86 63.91
CA ASP A 531 59.41 -16.65 64.20
C ASP A 531 60.24 -16.53 62.91
N ASP A 532 61.49 -16.11 63.06
CA ASP A 532 62.41 -15.93 61.93
C ASP A 532 62.78 -17.26 61.21
N SER A 533 62.33 -18.41 61.74
CA SER A 533 62.47 -19.75 61.15
C SER A 533 61.20 -20.22 60.42
N GLY A 534 60.15 -19.40 60.39
CA GLY A 534 58.90 -19.69 59.71
C GLY A 534 57.86 -20.46 60.55
N ASN A 535 58.13 -20.71 61.83
CA ASN A 535 57.23 -21.43 62.73
C ASN A 535 56.27 -20.47 63.42
N TRP A 536 55.01 -20.88 63.57
CA TRP A 536 53.95 -20.09 64.18
C TRP A 536 53.78 -20.46 65.66
N TYR A 537 53.72 -19.48 66.55
CA TYR A 537 53.55 -19.71 67.99
C TYR A 537 52.50 -18.79 68.62
N ASP A 538 51.83 -19.32 69.64
CA ASP A 538 50.85 -18.60 70.48
C ASP A 538 51.59 -17.68 71.47
N SER A 539 51.06 -16.49 71.70
CA SER A 539 51.70 -15.45 72.50
C SER A 539 51.60 -15.63 74.03
N GLY A 540 51.03 -16.75 74.50
CA GLY A 540 50.82 -17.01 75.94
C GLY A 540 51.61 -18.17 76.55
N THR A 541 51.93 -19.23 75.81
CA THR A 541 52.59 -20.43 76.36
C THR A 541 53.53 -21.08 75.33
N ALA A 542 54.75 -21.38 75.75
CA ALA A 542 55.79 -21.98 74.92
C ALA A 542 55.51 -23.48 74.64
N THR A 543 54.44 -23.77 73.89
CA THR A 543 54.15 -25.10 73.34
C THR A 543 54.14 -25.02 71.83
N ASN A 544 55.17 -25.60 71.20
CA ASN A 544 55.25 -25.76 69.76
C ASN A 544 54.15 -26.73 69.29
N TYR A 545 53.12 -26.20 68.65
CA TYR A 545 52.19 -27.00 67.87
C TYR A 545 52.79 -27.17 66.47
N GLY A 546 52.90 -28.42 66.00
CA GLY A 546 53.23 -28.69 64.60
C GLY A 546 52.17 -28.11 63.65
N PRO A 547 52.39 -28.10 62.32
CA PRO A 547 51.46 -27.54 61.34
C PRO A 547 50.04 -28.15 61.42
N ASP A 548 49.91 -29.34 62.01
CA ASP A 548 48.65 -30.06 62.21
C ASP A 548 47.99 -29.84 63.59
N GLY A 549 48.63 -29.08 64.48
CA GLY A 549 48.18 -28.86 65.86
C GLY A 549 47.30 -27.62 66.07
N LEU A 550 47.02 -26.87 65.01
CA LEU A 550 46.15 -25.68 65.02
C LEU A 550 44.69 -26.11 64.90
N GLN A 551 44.07 -26.49 66.02
CA GLN A 551 42.68 -26.95 66.05
C GLN A 551 41.78 -25.93 66.76
N ALA A 552 41.02 -25.16 65.98
CA ALA A 552 39.90 -24.40 66.50
C ALA A 552 38.66 -25.31 66.52
N TYR A 553 38.07 -25.51 67.69
CA TYR A 553 36.93 -26.39 67.89
C TYR A 553 35.68 -25.61 68.26
N PHE A 554 34.57 -25.95 67.61
CA PHE A 554 33.23 -25.49 67.99
C PHE A 554 32.61 -26.48 68.94
N HIS A 555 31.91 -26.02 69.97
CA HIS A 555 31.02 -26.86 70.77
C HIS A 555 29.60 -26.26 70.81
N SER A 556 28.59 -27.09 70.60
CA SER A 556 27.16 -26.73 70.73
C SER A 556 26.44 -27.70 71.66
N LYS A 557 25.50 -27.20 72.47
CA LYS A 557 24.70 -28.00 73.42
C LYS A 557 23.70 -28.96 72.74
N TYR A 558 23.49 -28.84 71.42
CA TYR A 558 22.46 -29.57 70.68
C TYR A 558 23.00 -30.84 69.97
N SER A 559 24.02 -31.51 70.53
CA SER A 559 24.64 -32.65 69.83
C SER A 559 23.91 -33.97 70.09
N SER A 560 23.11 -34.43 69.13
CA SER A 560 22.72 -35.84 68.99
C SER A 560 23.19 -36.45 67.66
N PHE A 561 24.16 -35.84 66.98
CA PHE A 561 24.68 -36.32 65.69
C PHE A 561 26.19 -36.56 65.73
N ALA A 562 26.62 -37.78 65.39
CA ALA A 562 28.02 -38.13 65.19
C ALA A 562 28.43 -37.83 63.75
N TRP A 563 29.49 -37.04 63.56
CA TRP A 563 30.14 -36.82 62.27
C TRP A 563 31.30 -37.81 62.10
N PRO A 564 31.67 -38.20 60.85
CA PRO A 564 32.74 -39.16 60.60
C PRO A 564 34.11 -38.75 61.18
N ASP A 565 34.33 -37.44 61.37
CA ASP A 565 35.59 -36.88 61.89
C ASP A 565 35.42 -36.19 63.26
N ALA A 566 34.30 -36.40 63.96
CA ALA A 566 34.12 -35.87 65.30
C ALA A 566 35.02 -36.62 66.30
N HIS A 567 35.89 -35.90 67.01
CA HIS A 567 36.66 -36.47 68.12
C HIS A 567 35.70 -36.99 69.20
N GLN A 568 35.58 -38.31 69.32
CA GLN A 568 34.79 -38.95 70.36
C GLN A 568 35.52 -38.85 71.72
N GLY A 569 35.32 -37.72 72.41
CA GLY A 569 35.79 -37.51 73.77
C GLY A 569 34.63 -37.19 74.71
N ASN A 570 34.00 -38.23 75.26
CA ASN A 570 33.17 -38.31 76.49
C ASN A 570 32.34 -37.11 76.99
N THR A 571 31.99 -36.16 76.14
CA THR A 571 31.14 -35.01 76.47
C THR A 571 30.10 -34.82 75.35
N PRO A 572 28.87 -34.39 75.66
CA PRO A 572 27.75 -34.30 74.72
C PRO A 572 27.84 -33.03 73.87
N TYR A 573 29.01 -32.78 73.26
CA TYR A 573 29.23 -31.62 72.41
C TYR A 573 29.79 -32.06 71.05
N LEU A 574 29.28 -31.47 69.98
CA LEU A 574 29.81 -31.64 68.63
C LEU A 574 31.08 -30.81 68.49
N ALA A 575 32.24 -31.42 68.19
CA ALA A 575 33.49 -30.74 67.85
C ALA A 575 33.69 -30.68 66.32
N VAL A 576 33.85 -29.49 65.75
CA VAL A 576 34.15 -29.29 64.31
C VAL A 576 35.47 -28.55 64.13
N ASP A 577 36.35 -29.10 63.30
CA ASP A 577 37.63 -28.52 62.88
C ASP A 577 37.42 -27.61 61.65
N ILE A 578 37.45 -26.30 61.86
CA ILE A 578 37.27 -25.29 60.79
C ILE A 578 38.51 -25.07 59.93
N SER A 579 39.68 -25.62 60.31
CA SER A 579 40.84 -25.60 59.42
C SER A 579 40.65 -26.50 58.19
N LYS A 580 39.72 -27.46 58.28
CA LYS A 580 39.40 -28.45 57.24
C LYS A 580 38.00 -28.32 56.65
N THR A 581 37.16 -27.48 57.25
CA THR A 581 35.77 -27.28 56.83
C THR A 581 35.54 -25.81 56.52
N PRO A 582 35.21 -25.42 55.27
CA PRO A 582 34.85 -24.05 54.94
C PRO A 582 33.71 -23.57 55.85
N VAL A 583 33.83 -22.37 56.45
CA VAL A 583 32.83 -21.83 57.38
C VAL A 583 31.44 -21.77 56.74
N SER A 584 31.37 -21.47 55.45
CA SER A 584 30.11 -21.50 54.68
C SER A 584 29.46 -22.89 54.65
N GLU A 585 30.26 -23.97 54.60
CA GLU A 585 29.77 -25.35 54.60
C GLU A 585 29.31 -25.79 56.01
N PHE A 586 29.97 -25.31 57.06
CA PHE A 586 29.54 -25.52 58.45
C PHE A 586 28.17 -24.89 58.72
N VAL A 587 27.97 -23.64 58.30
CA VAL A 587 26.70 -22.90 58.44
C VAL A 587 25.59 -23.52 57.59
N LEU A 588 25.88 -23.90 56.34
CA LEU A 588 24.90 -24.54 55.44
C LEU A 588 24.41 -25.91 55.95
N ARG A 589 25.29 -26.71 56.57
CA ARG A 589 24.94 -28.06 57.06
C ARG A 589 24.25 -28.05 58.41
N THR A 590 24.49 -27.05 59.27
CA THR A 590 23.73 -26.86 60.52
C THR A 590 22.36 -26.23 60.27
N ALA A 591 22.21 -25.35 59.26
CA ALA A 591 20.92 -24.75 58.91
C ALA A 591 19.96 -25.69 58.15
N ARG A 592 20.46 -26.69 57.41
CA ARG A 592 19.62 -27.58 56.57
C ARG A 592 18.82 -28.66 57.31
N ARG A 593 18.87 -28.73 58.64
CA ARG A 593 18.20 -29.80 59.41
C ARG A 593 17.57 -29.35 60.73
N PHE A 594 16.99 -28.15 60.75
CA PHE A 594 16.01 -27.73 61.76
C PHE A 594 14.74 -27.22 61.08
#